data_AF-A0A5U8XTB4-F1
#
_entry.id   AF-A0A5U8XTB4-F1
#
_cell.length_a   1.000
_cell.length_b   1.000
_cell.length_c   1.000
_cell.angle_alpha   90.00
_cell.angle_beta   90.00
_cell.angle_gamma   90.00
#
_symmetry.space_group_name_H-M   'P 1'
#
loop_
_entity.id
_entity.type
_entity.pdbx_description
1 polymer ?
#
loop_
_entity_poly.entity_id
_entity_poly.type
_entity_poly.pdbx_seq_one_letter_code
_entity_poly.pdbx_strand_id
1 'polypeptide(L)'
;MSIKSVFDKFCGSLKIDSRFANSVLAFEKNFVNKNEDHIRFFGNGLLSTEVKWLPSDTARYFSEILNADEEELQKALYAENSVNPEHKVASNAFNLSITYLVHRSLTSSMPQKQKEDVAVKLLSILQYKFLSSILNHFFRWGVNPQIAQRTYESMNFKYDLRVHRNWYNLCEAKSIMMVSRQGLHYQTFIRFGDDDDVQYILSDTQTRARSTIKNITELYYQVRSEGAGISVTSSLMEMEGELGVRDLKRNSSQYRRYLEGIIGDSASFVRQNLVDIVADANPSGNLGYFQATLNYLSSIYNSPKEKKIQEFVKRTLDFSFQLIT
;
A
#
# COMPACT_ATOMS: atom_id res chain seq x y z
N MET A 1 -9.76 -34.07 -15.05
CA MET A 1 -8.32 -34.00 -15.34
C MET A 1 -7.70 -33.26 -14.14
N SER A 2 -6.39 -33.07 -14.07
CA SER A 2 -5.77 -32.18 -13.06
C SER A 2 -5.27 -30.92 -13.73
N ILE A 3 -5.02 -29.85 -12.97
CA ILE A 3 -4.42 -28.60 -13.49
C ILE A 3 -3.13 -28.93 -14.26
N LYS A 4 -2.30 -29.83 -13.71
CA LYS A 4 -1.08 -30.30 -14.39
C LYS A 4 -1.35 -30.86 -15.77
N SER A 5 -2.34 -31.76 -15.89
CA SER A 5 -2.65 -32.42 -17.17
C SER A 5 -3.17 -31.44 -18.23
N VAL A 6 -3.89 -30.39 -17.81
CA VAL A 6 -4.31 -29.31 -18.71
C VAL A 6 -3.08 -28.59 -19.25
N PHE A 7 -2.17 -28.16 -18.37
CA PHE A 7 -0.94 -27.51 -18.81
C PHE A 7 -0.02 -28.41 -19.64
N ASP A 8 0.12 -29.69 -19.30
CA ASP A 8 0.93 -30.63 -20.09
C ASP A 8 0.36 -30.82 -21.51
N LYS A 9 -0.97 -30.74 -21.68
CA LYS A 9 -1.62 -30.75 -22.99
C LYS A 9 -1.33 -29.47 -23.79
N PHE A 10 -1.52 -28.30 -23.18
CA PHE A 10 -1.38 -27.00 -23.88
C PHE A 10 0.07 -26.57 -24.07
N CYS A 11 0.97 -26.97 -23.18
CA CYS A 11 2.37 -26.55 -23.14
C CYS A 11 3.33 -27.73 -23.37
N GLY A 12 2.85 -28.85 -23.92
CA GLY A 12 3.66 -30.05 -24.13
C GLY A 12 4.83 -29.85 -25.10
N SER A 13 4.70 -28.91 -26.05
CA SER A 13 5.77 -28.54 -26.99
C SER A 13 6.79 -27.56 -26.40
N LEU A 14 6.50 -26.95 -25.24
CA LEU A 14 7.39 -25.98 -24.60
C LEU A 14 8.61 -26.70 -23.98
N LYS A 15 9.78 -26.39 -24.53
CA LYS A 15 11.07 -26.88 -24.03
C LYS A 15 11.58 -25.98 -22.92
N ILE A 16 11.95 -26.59 -21.80
CA ILE A 16 12.46 -25.91 -20.61
C ILE A 16 13.99 -26.04 -20.61
N ASP A 17 14.61 -25.22 -21.45
CA ASP A 17 16.04 -25.18 -21.70
C ASP A 17 16.61 -23.77 -21.48
N SER A 18 17.90 -23.58 -21.79
CA SER A 18 18.57 -22.28 -21.64
C SER A 18 17.91 -21.16 -22.46
N ARG A 19 17.26 -21.48 -23.57
CA ARG A 19 16.55 -20.47 -24.37
C ARG A 19 15.31 -20.00 -23.63
N PHE A 20 14.52 -20.92 -23.10
CA PHE A 20 13.38 -20.59 -22.22
C PHE A 20 13.82 -19.77 -21.01
N ALA A 21 14.91 -20.17 -20.35
CA ALA A 21 15.44 -19.43 -19.21
C ALA A 21 15.76 -17.97 -19.57
N ASN A 22 16.45 -17.75 -20.70
CA ASN A 22 16.77 -16.42 -21.20
C ASN A 22 15.52 -15.61 -21.55
N SER A 23 14.48 -16.23 -22.11
CA SER A 23 13.21 -15.55 -22.40
C SER A 23 12.52 -15.06 -21.12
N VAL A 24 12.49 -15.89 -20.06
CA VAL A 24 11.90 -15.50 -18.76
C VAL A 24 12.67 -14.32 -18.15
N LEU A 25 14.00 -14.42 -18.11
CA LEU A 25 14.88 -13.36 -17.60
C LEU A 25 14.71 -12.05 -18.39
N ALA A 26 14.62 -12.15 -19.72
CA ALA A 26 14.39 -11.00 -20.58
C ALA A 26 13.01 -10.38 -20.35
N PHE A 27 11.95 -11.19 -20.23
CA PHE A 27 10.59 -10.71 -19.97
C PHE A 27 10.52 -9.95 -18.64
N GLU A 28 11.09 -10.52 -17.58
CA GLU A 28 11.14 -9.91 -16.24
C GLU A 28 11.88 -8.56 -16.30
N LYS A 29 13.08 -8.54 -16.89
CA LYS A 29 13.89 -7.33 -17.05
C LYS A 29 13.17 -6.28 -17.89
N ASN A 30 12.51 -6.67 -18.97
CA ASN A 30 11.75 -5.77 -19.84
C ASN A 30 10.53 -5.18 -19.12
N PHE A 31 9.91 -5.91 -18.20
CA PHE A 31 8.83 -5.36 -17.37
C PHE A 31 9.37 -4.34 -16.36
N VAL A 32 10.46 -4.66 -15.66
CA VAL A 32 11.09 -3.76 -14.67
C VAL A 32 11.61 -2.47 -15.32
N ASN A 33 12.10 -2.56 -16.57
CA ASN A 33 12.65 -1.43 -17.32
C ASN A 33 11.72 -0.90 -18.41
N LYS A 34 10.41 -1.16 -18.32
CA LYS A 34 9.43 -0.87 -19.40
C LYS A 34 9.39 0.61 -19.78
N ASN A 35 9.47 1.48 -18.79
CA ASN A 35 9.48 2.94 -18.92
C ASN A 35 10.08 3.58 -17.65
N GLU A 36 10.21 4.91 -17.63
CA GLU A 36 10.76 5.65 -16.49
C GLU A 36 10.02 5.38 -15.17
N ASP A 37 8.70 5.21 -15.22
CA ASP A 37 7.89 4.93 -14.02
C ASP A 37 8.22 3.57 -13.42
N HIS A 38 8.35 2.54 -14.26
CA HIS A 38 8.75 1.21 -13.82
C HIS A 38 10.17 1.23 -13.25
N ILE A 39 11.12 1.87 -13.94
CA ILE A 39 12.52 1.99 -13.47
C ILE A 39 12.56 2.69 -12.11
N ARG A 40 11.86 3.83 -11.98
CA ARG A 40 11.77 4.58 -10.73
C ARG A 40 11.15 3.74 -9.63
N PHE A 41 10.00 3.13 -9.88
CA PHE A 41 9.28 2.33 -8.91
C PHE A 41 10.11 1.15 -8.40
N PHE A 42 10.68 0.35 -9.30
CA PHE A 42 11.45 -0.82 -8.90
C PHE A 42 12.83 -0.47 -8.32
N GLY A 43 13.38 0.68 -8.69
CA GLY A 43 14.66 1.18 -8.19
C GLY A 43 14.60 1.80 -6.79
N ASN A 44 13.42 2.11 -6.26
CA ASN A 44 13.25 2.70 -4.93
C ASN A 44 12.16 1.99 -4.10
N GLY A 45 11.97 2.43 -2.85
CA GLY A 45 10.97 1.89 -1.93
C GLY A 45 9.73 2.77 -1.77
N LEU A 46 9.48 3.70 -2.70
CA LEU A 46 8.35 4.64 -2.59
C LEU A 46 7.06 3.98 -3.05
N LEU A 47 5.95 4.32 -2.38
CA LEU A 47 4.62 4.00 -2.88
C LEU A 47 4.35 4.78 -4.18
N SER A 48 3.83 4.10 -5.20
CA SER A 48 3.37 4.70 -6.45
C SER A 48 2.26 3.86 -7.07
N THR A 49 1.46 4.47 -7.93
CA THR A 49 0.41 3.83 -8.75
C THR A 49 0.73 3.87 -10.24
N GLU A 50 1.92 4.35 -10.61
CA GLU A 50 2.33 4.52 -12.00
C GLU A 50 2.63 3.17 -12.66
N VAL A 51 3.10 2.18 -11.90
CA VAL A 51 3.30 0.81 -12.38
C VAL A 51 1.98 0.07 -12.49
N LYS A 52 1.71 -0.47 -13.67
CA LYS A 52 0.50 -1.26 -13.97
C LYS A 52 0.86 -2.50 -14.74
N TRP A 53 0.25 -3.62 -14.36
CA TRP A 53 0.16 -4.79 -15.20
C TRP A 53 -0.99 -4.62 -16.19
N LEU A 54 -0.68 -4.53 -17.48
CA LEU A 54 -1.66 -4.31 -18.54
C LEU A 54 -2.05 -5.63 -19.22
N PRO A 55 -3.22 -5.70 -19.88
CA PRO A 55 -3.58 -6.85 -20.72
C PRO A 55 -2.52 -7.17 -21.77
N SER A 56 -1.82 -6.16 -22.30
CA SER A 56 -0.70 -6.36 -23.22
C SER A 56 0.49 -7.10 -22.59
N ASP A 57 0.73 -6.94 -21.28
CA ASP A 57 1.79 -7.66 -20.58
C ASP A 57 1.43 -9.15 -20.42
N THR A 58 0.16 -9.45 -20.14
CA THR A 58 -0.37 -10.82 -20.15
C THR A 58 -0.26 -11.44 -21.54
N ALA A 59 -0.74 -10.75 -22.58
CA ALA A 59 -0.69 -11.24 -23.96
C ALA A 59 0.75 -11.53 -24.40
N ARG A 60 1.70 -10.63 -24.07
CA ARG A 60 3.13 -10.84 -24.33
C ARG A 60 3.68 -12.05 -23.59
N TYR A 61 3.27 -12.27 -22.34
CA TYR A 61 3.69 -13.47 -21.60
C TYR A 61 3.20 -14.76 -22.27
N PHE A 62 1.94 -14.80 -22.68
CA PHE A 62 1.38 -15.97 -23.36
C PHE A 62 2.05 -16.25 -24.71
N SER A 63 2.40 -15.21 -25.46
CA SER A 63 3.08 -15.36 -26.76
C SER A 63 4.57 -15.70 -26.62
N GLU A 64 5.31 -14.99 -25.76
CA GLU A 64 6.78 -15.10 -25.68
C GLU A 64 7.28 -16.19 -24.73
N ILE A 65 6.52 -16.50 -23.67
CA ILE A 65 6.94 -17.43 -22.62
C ILE A 65 6.20 -18.77 -22.71
N LEU A 66 4.86 -18.71 -22.71
CA LEU A 66 4.05 -19.94 -22.65
C LEU A 66 3.85 -20.58 -24.02
N ASN A 67 3.82 -19.76 -25.07
CA ASN A 67 3.45 -20.13 -26.44
C ASN A 67 2.13 -20.92 -26.49
N ALA A 68 1.11 -20.39 -25.81
CA ALA A 68 -0.22 -21.00 -25.71
C ALA A 68 -1.30 -19.92 -25.83
N ASP A 69 -2.49 -20.32 -26.28
CA ASP A 69 -3.66 -19.45 -26.33
C ASP A 69 -4.24 -19.26 -24.92
N GLU A 70 -4.34 -17.99 -24.48
CA GLU A 70 -4.83 -17.65 -23.14
C GLU A 70 -6.30 -18.06 -22.95
N GLU A 71 -7.15 -17.83 -23.95
CA GLU A 71 -8.58 -18.07 -23.81
C GLU A 71 -8.91 -19.55 -23.82
N GLU A 72 -8.29 -20.32 -24.72
CA GLU A 72 -8.48 -21.78 -24.77
C GLU A 72 -7.96 -22.45 -23.49
N LEU A 73 -6.80 -22.01 -22.99
CA LEU A 73 -6.27 -22.52 -21.74
C LEU A 73 -7.17 -22.16 -20.55
N GLN A 74 -7.66 -20.92 -20.47
CA GLN A 74 -8.56 -20.50 -19.40
C GLN A 74 -9.87 -21.29 -19.41
N LYS A 75 -10.44 -21.54 -20.60
CA LYS A 75 -11.63 -22.38 -20.78
C LYS A 75 -11.38 -23.82 -20.32
N ALA A 76 -10.23 -24.38 -20.68
CA ALA A 76 -9.86 -25.73 -20.26
C ALA A 76 -9.67 -25.84 -18.74
N LEU A 77 -9.04 -24.85 -18.11
CA LEU A 77 -8.90 -24.81 -16.65
C LEU A 77 -10.25 -24.72 -15.94
N TYR A 78 -11.18 -23.91 -16.43
CA TYR A 78 -12.53 -23.81 -15.85
C TYR A 78 -13.39 -25.06 -16.05
N ALA A 79 -13.01 -25.97 -16.95
CA ALA A 79 -13.67 -27.26 -17.10
C ALA A 79 -13.23 -28.29 -16.05
N GLU A 80 -12.16 -28.00 -15.28
CA GLU A 80 -11.69 -28.90 -14.23
C GLU A 80 -12.48 -28.73 -12.93
N ASN A 81 -12.92 -29.86 -12.35
CA ASN A 81 -13.72 -29.86 -11.12
C ASN A 81 -13.00 -29.22 -9.92
N SER A 82 -11.67 -29.29 -9.89
CA SER A 82 -10.84 -28.68 -8.83
C SER A 82 -10.75 -27.17 -8.95
N VAL A 83 -11.11 -26.58 -10.09
CA VAL A 83 -10.97 -25.14 -10.35
C VAL A 83 -12.32 -24.46 -10.18
N ASN A 84 -12.42 -23.58 -9.18
CA ASN A 84 -13.58 -22.72 -9.00
C ASN A 84 -13.39 -21.37 -9.74
N PRO A 85 -14.19 -21.06 -10.80
CA PRO A 85 -14.07 -19.79 -11.53
C PRO A 85 -14.27 -18.54 -10.66
N GLU A 86 -15.01 -18.62 -9.56
CA GLU A 86 -15.21 -17.50 -8.63
C GLU A 86 -13.94 -17.11 -7.88
N HIS A 87 -12.98 -18.04 -7.74
CA HIS A 87 -11.68 -17.78 -7.12
C HIS A 87 -10.72 -17.09 -8.11
N LYS A 88 -11.03 -15.86 -8.52
CA LYS A 88 -10.38 -15.08 -9.60
C LYS A 88 -8.84 -15.08 -9.62
N VAL A 89 -8.19 -15.28 -8.48
CA VAL A 89 -6.72 -15.34 -8.37
C VAL A 89 -6.22 -16.75 -8.62
N ALA A 90 -6.80 -17.73 -7.92
CA ALA A 90 -6.38 -19.12 -7.94
C ALA A 90 -6.81 -19.84 -9.23
N SER A 91 -7.84 -19.37 -9.91
CA SER A 91 -8.37 -19.95 -11.15
C SER A 91 -7.86 -19.27 -12.43
N ASN A 92 -7.08 -18.20 -12.30
CA ASN A 92 -6.60 -17.44 -13.46
C ASN A 92 -5.45 -18.15 -14.18
N ALA A 93 -5.58 -18.31 -15.50
CA ALA A 93 -4.65 -19.05 -16.36
C ALA A 93 -3.22 -18.51 -16.27
N PHE A 94 -3.02 -17.19 -16.28
CA PHE A 94 -1.70 -16.58 -16.10
C PHE A 94 -1.09 -16.91 -14.74
N ASN A 95 -1.86 -16.82 -13.66
CA ASN A 95 -1.32 -17.07 -12.33
C ASN A 95 -0.92 -18.55 -12.17
N LEU A 96 -1.78 -19.46 -12.62
CA LEU A 96 -1.52 -20.90 -12.61
C LEU A 96 -0.34 -21.27 -13.51
N SER A 97 -0.20 -20.64 -14.67
CA SER A 97 0.92 -20.91 -15.59
C SER A 97 2.26 -20.54 -14.98
N ILE A 98 2.35 -19.48 -14.16
CA ILE A 98 3.56 -19.19 -13.39
C ILE A 98 3.92 -20.36 -12.48
N THR A 99 2.99 -20.89 -11.69
CA THR A 99 3.26 -22.01 -10.78
C THR A 99 3.66 -23.28 -11.54
N TYR A 100 3.01 -23.54 -12.67
CA TYR A 100 3.36 -24.65 -13.56
C TYR A 100 4.77 -24.51 -14.15
N LEU A 101 5.13 -23.32 -14.63
CA LEU A 101 6.48 -23.08 -15.17
C LEU A 101 7.56 -23.13 -14.09
N VAL A 102 7.26 -22.75 -12.85
CA VAL A 102 8.18 -22.96 -11.71
C VAL A 102 8.42 -24.45 -11.50
N HIS A 103 7.36 -25.26 -11.45
CA HIS A 103 7.47 -26.73 -11.37
C HIS A 103 8.35 -27.28 -12.50
N ARG A 104 7.96 -26.99 -13.74
CA ARG A 104 8.67 -27.43 -14.95
C ARG A 104 10.15 -27.01 -14.96
N SER A 105 10.46 -25.82 -14.45
CA SER A 105 11.84 -25.31 -14.35
C SER A 105 12.65 -26.09 -13.32
N LEU A 106 12.13 -26.25 -12.11
CA LEU A 106 12.82 -26.95 -11.02
C LEU A 106 13.05 -28.44 -11.31
N THR A 107 12.14 -29.08 -12.05
CA THR A 107 12.24 -30.49 -12.45
C THR A 107 12.87 -30.73 -13.82
N SER A 108 13.34 -29.68 -14.50
CA SER A 108 13.98 -29.79 -15.82
C SER A 108 15.37 -30.44 -15.75
N SER A 109 16.05 -30.54 -16.90
CA SER A 109 17.47 -30.93 -16.98
C SER A 109 18.44 -29.74 -16.94
N MET A 110 17.97 -28.50 -16.73
CA MET A 110 18.83 -27.31 -16.68
C MET A 110 19.82 -27.38 -15.49
N PRO A 111 20.96 -26.69 -15.53
CA PRO A 111 21.85 -26.54 -14.38
C PRO A 111 21.11 -26.00 -13.15
N GLN A 112 21.45 -26.50 -11.96
CA GLN A 112 20.73 -26.17 -10.71
C GLN A 112 20.56 -24.67 -10.49
N LYS A 113 21.62 -23.89 -10.71
CA LYS A 113 21.59 -22.44 -10.58
C LYS A 113 20.56 -21.80 -11.54
N GLN A 114 20.54 -22.24 -12.79
CA GLN A 114 19.60 -21.72 -13.79
C GLN A 114 18.15 -22.08 -13.46
N LYS A 115 17.89 -23.28 -12.92
CA LYS A 115 16.56 -23.67 -12.44
C LYS A 115 16.05 -22.72 -11.37
N GLU A 116 16.89 -22.45 -10.37
CA GLU A 116 16.58 -21.55 -9.25
C GLU A 116 16.36 -20.12 -9.75
N ASP A 117 17.24 -19.60 -10.60
CA ASP A 117 17.13 -18.25 -11.14
C ASP A 117 15.83 -18.06 -11.93
N VAL A 118 15.46 -19.03 -12.78
CA VAL A 118 14.20 -18.99 -13.55
C VAL A 118 12.98 -19.06 -12.61
N ALA A 119 13.00 -19.97 -11.64
CA ALA A 119 11.91 -20.10 -10.67
C ALA A 119 11.69 -18.80 -9.87
N VAL A 120 12.78 -18.17 -9.43
CA VAL A 120 12.74 -16.86 -8.74
C VAL A 120 12.15 -15.80 -9.64
N LYS A 121 12.57 -15.70 -10.92
CA LYS A 121 12.06 -14.67 -11.84
C LYS A 121 10.59 -14.86 -12.19
N LEU A 122 10.14 -16.10 -12.37
CA LEU A 122 8.71 -16.40 -12.57
C LEU A 122 7.86 -15.94 -11.39
N LEU A 123 8.28 -16.23 -10.16
CA LEU A 123 7.56 -15.78 -8.96
C LEU A 123 7.65 -14.26 -8.77
N SER A 124 8.75 -13.62 -9.14
CA SER A 124 8.85 -12.16 -9.12
C SER A 124 7.86 -11.51 -10.10
N ILE A 125 7.71 -12.06 -11.30
CA ILE A 125 6.70 -11.61 -12.29
C ILE A 125 5.29 -11.69 -11.69
N LEU A 126 4.94 -12.81 -11.05
CA LEU A 126 3.64 -12.97 -10.38
C LEU A 126 3.44 -11.91 -9.28
N GLN A 127 4.47 -11.68 -8.47
CA GLN A 127 4.42 -10.66 -7.43
C GLN A 127 4.28 -9.25 -8.02
N TYR A 128 4.94 -8.91 -9.13
CA TYR A 128 4.77 -7.62 -9.80
C TYR A 128 3.33 -7.36 -10.26
N LYS A 129 2.69 -8.40 -10.82
CA LYS A 129 1.28 -8.34 -11.21
C LYS A 129 0.38 -8.09 -10.00
N PHE A 130 0.56 -8.86 -8.92
CA PHE A 130 -0.25 -8.68 -7.70
C PHE A 130 -0.03 -7.32 -7.05
N LEU A 131 1.23 -6.93 -6.90
CA LEU A 131 1.61 -5.68 -6.26
C LEU A 131 1.05 -4.47 -7.01
N SER A 132 1.20 -4.41 -8.33
CA SER A 132 0.68 -3.30 -9.12
C SER A 132 -0.85 -3.21 -9.03
N SER A 133 -1.55 -4.36 -9.10
CA SER A 133 -3.00 -4.41 -8.93
C SER A 133 -3.45 -3.93 -7.55
N ILE A 134 -2.78 -4.39 -6.48
CA ILE A 134 -3.13 -4.03 -5.09
C ILE A 134 -2.84 -2.54 -4.84
N LEU A 135 -1.69 -2.00 -5.27
CA LEU A 135 -1.37 -0.58 -5.11
C LEU A 135 -2.40 0.32 -5.80
N ASN A 136 -2.77 0.01 -7.05
CA ASN A 136 -3.79 0.76 -7.78
C ASN A 136 -5.18 0.68 -7.12
N HIS A 137 -5.49 -0.43 -6.45
CA HIS A 137 -6.73 -0.56 -5.68
C HIS A 137 -6.71 0.30 -4.40
N PHE A 138 -5.65 0.23 -3.61
CA PHE A 138 -5.52 0.98 -2.34
C PHE A 138 -5.38 2.49 -2.57
N PHE A 139 -4.79 2.89 -3.70
CA PHE A 139 -4.53 4.28 -4.06
C PHE A 139 -5.21 4.64 -5.39
N ARG A 140 -6.53 4.42 -5.48
CA ARG A 140 -7.33 4.70 -6.70
C ARG A 140 -7.12 6.11 -7.29
N TRP A 141 -6.84 7.09 -6.42
CA TRP A 141 -6.64 8.50 -6.79
C TRP A 141 -5.17 8.90 -6.88
N GLY A 142 -4.26 7.92 -6.91
CA GLY A 142 -2.83 8.13 -6.88
C GLY A 142 -2.27 8.29 -5.47
N VAL A 143 -0.95 8.42 -5.42
CA VAL A 143 -0.18 8.61 -4.19
C VAL A 143 0.41 10.01 -4.21
N ASN A 144 0.28 10.77 -3.12
CA ASN A 144 1.01 12.02 -2.97
C ASN A 144 2.53 11.73 -2.79
N PRO A 145 3.41 12.22 -3.69
CA PRO A 145 4.84 11.88 -3.67
C PRO A 145 5.57 12.33 -2.39
N GLN A 146 5.20 13.48 -1.82
CA GLN A 146 5.84 13.99 -0.60
C GLN A 146 5.50 13.11 0.61
N ILE A 147 4.24 12.67 0.71
CA ILE A 147 3.83 11.75 1.78
C ILE A 147 4.47 10.38 1.57
N ALA A 148 4.58 9.89 0.33
CA ALA A 148 5.25 8.63 0.04
C ALA A 148 6.73 8.65 0.46
N GLN A 149 7.43 9.75 0.17
CA GLN A 149 8.80 9.97 0.59
C GLN A 149 8.93 9.91 2.12
N ARG A 150 8.14 10.71 2.84
CA ARG A 150 8.13 10.70 4.31
C ARG A 150 7.76 9.34 4.89
N THR A 151 6.79 8.66 4.29
CA THR A 151 6.38 7.30 4.69
C THR A 151 7.57 6.35 4.64
N TYR A 152 8.32 6.35 3.53
CA TYR A 152 9.50 5.50 3.38
C TYR A 152 10.63 5.86 4.36
N GLU A 153 10.82 7.15 4.63
CA GLU A 153 11.78 7.65 5.64
C GLU A 153 11.40 7.25 7.07
N SER A 154 10.10 7.22 7.39
CA SER A 154 9.56 6.79 8.68
C SER A 154 9.60 5.27 8.90
N MET A 155 9.86 4.46 7.85
CA MET A 155 9.94 3.01 8.01
C MET A 155 11.18 2.60 8.82
N ASN A 156 10.94 1.76 9.83
CA ASN A 156 12.00 1.03 10.54
C ASN A 156 12.16 -0.40 9.98
N PHE A 157 13.06 -1.19 10.54
CA PHE A 157 13.35 -2.57 10.10
C PHE A 157 12.20 -3.58 10.29
N LYS A 158 11.06 -3.19 10.86
CA LYS A 158 9.84 -4.04 10.87
C LYS A 158 9.15 -4.08 9.51
N TYR A 159 9.46 -3.14 8.61
CA TYR A 159 8.94 -3.13 7.25
C TYR A 159 9.94 -3.84 6.33
N ASP A 160 9.54 -4.97 5.74
CA ASP A 160 10.40 -5.71 4.79
C ASP A 160 10.94 -4.79 3.67
N LEU A 161 10.13 -3.84 3.20
CA LEU A 161 10.56 -2.89 2.18
C LEU A 161 11.74 -2.01 2.63
N ARG A 162 11.82 -1.67 3.92
CA ARG A 162 12.96 -0.94 4.48
C ARG A 162 14.21 -1.81 4.56
N VAL A 163 14.05 -3.10 4.87
CA VAL A 163 15.14 -4.07 4.91
C VAL A 163 15.72 -4.28 3.51
N HIS A 164 14.86 -4.46 2.51
CA HIS A 164 15.26 -4.75 1.12
C HIS A 164 15.51 -3.50 0.27
N ARG A 165 15.20 -2.31 0.79
CA ARG A 165 15.44 -0.96 0.22
C ARG A 165 14.58 -0.58 -0.99
N ASN A 166 14.18 -1.53 -1.83
CA ASN A 166 13.34 -1.26 -2.99
C ASN A 166 12.39 -2.41 -3.30
N TRP A 167 11.38 -2.15 -4.12
CA TRP A 167 10.35 -3.13 -4.46
C TRP A 167 10.89 -4.31 -5.26
N TYR A 168 11.89 -4.10 -6.11
CA TYR A 168 12.54 -5.18 -6.86
C TYR A 168 13.19 -6.21 -5.92
N ASN A 169 14.06 -5.75 -5.02
CA ASN A 169 14.75 -6.60 -4.05
C ASN A 169 13.78 -7.29 -3.10
N LEU A 170 12.70 -6.60 -2.70
CA LEU A 170 11.67 -7.18 -1.85
C LEU A 170 10.98 -8.37 -2.54
N CYS A 171 10.55 -8.19 -3.79
CA CYS A 171 9.92 -9.26 -4.58
C CYS A 171 10.91 -10.40 -4.80
N GLU A 172 12.16 -10.11 -5.18
CA GLU A 172 13.19 -11.13 -5.38
C GLU A 172 13.47 -11.93 -4.11
N ALA A 173 13.60 -11.27 -2.95
CA ALA A 173 13.80 -11.94 -1.67
C ALA A 173 12.61 -12.84 -1.30
N LYS A 174 11.37 -12.37 -1.48
CA LYS A 174 10.17 -13.18 -1.26
C LYS A 174 10.12 -14.39 -2.20
N SER A 175 10.47 -14.22 -3.48
CA SER A 175 10.54 -15.30 -4.47
C SER A 175 11.59 -16.34 -4.09
N ILE A 176 12.78 -15.91 -3.63
CA ILE A 176 13.85 -16.80 -3.15
C ILE A 176 13.37 -17.64 -1.97
N MET A 177 12.67 -17.03 -1.00
CA MET A 177 12.13 -17.76 0.15
C MET A 177 11.10 -18.83 -0.26
N MET A 178 10.27 -18.55 -1.28
CA MET A 178 9.27 -19.50 -1.76
C MET A 178 9.88 -20.74 -2.44
N VAL A 179 11.00 -20.58 -3.16
CA VAL A 179 11.68 -21.68 -3.86
C VAL A 179 12.75 -22.38 -3.00
N SER A 180 13.04 -21.84 -1.82
CA SER A 180 13.95 -22.47 -0.86
C SER A 180 13.47 -23.88 -0.51
N ARG A 181 14.39 -24.83 -0.33
CA ARG A 181 14.05 -26.23 0.01
C ARG A 181 13.27 -26.36 1.32
N GLN A 182 13.43 -25.39 2.22
CA GLN A 182 12.71 -25.27 3.49
C GLN A 182 11.45 -24.39 3.38
N GLY A 183 11.18 -23.84 2.20
CA GLY A 183 10.01 -23.00 1.93
C GLY A 183 8.73 -23.82 1.98
N LEU A 184 7.66 -23.18 2.48
CA LEU A 184 6.33 -23.79 2.64
C LEU A 184 5.83 -24.47 1.36
N HIS A 185 6.05 -23.82 0.22
CA HIS A 185 5.50 -24.22 -1.07
C HIS A 185 6.43 -25.13 -1.89
N TYR A 186 7.65 -25.41 -1.40
CA TYR A 186 8.68 -26.10 -2.19
C TYR A 186 8.24 -27.49 -2.65
N GLN A 187 7.67 -28.29 -1.74
CA GLN A 187 7.21 -29.64 -2.08
C GLN A 187 6.10 -29.61 -3.13
N THR A 188 5.20 -28.64 -3.05
CA THR A 188 4.13 -28.43 -4.04
C THR A 188 4.71 -28.07 -5.39
N PHE A 189 5.74 -27.21 -5.47
CA PHE A 189 6.43 -26.93 -6.73
C PHE A 189 7.12 -28.16 -7.31
N ILE A 190 7.75 -29.02 -6.49
CA ILE A 190 8.44 -30.20 -7.00
C ILE A 190 7.45 -31.27 -7.48
N ARG A 191 6.36 -31.51 -6.74
CA ARG A 191 5.41 -32.59 -7.03
C ARG A 191 4.34 -32.16 -8.03
N PHE A 192 3.79 -30.97 -7.85
CA PHE A 192 2.69 -30.40 -8.65
C PHE A 192 1.54 -31.40 -8.84
N GLY A 193 1.18 -32.10 -7.77
CA GLY A 193 0.28 -33.25 -7.82
C GLY A 193 -1.11 -33.01 -7.21
N ASP A 194 -1.23 -32.02 -6.33
CA ASP A 194 -2.49 -31.65 -5.67
C ASP A 194 -2.89 -30.25 -6.16
N ASP A 195 -4.09 -30.16 -6.74
CA ASP A 195 -4.59 -28.93 -7.35
C ASP A 195 -4.96 -27.87 -6.30
N ASP A 196 -5.39 -28.28 -5.10
CA ASP A 196 -5.73 -27.36 -4.02
C ASP A 196 -4.47 -26.72 -3.45
N ASP A 197 -3.40 -27.52 -3.28
CA ASP A 197 -2.09 -27.00 -2.86
C ASP A 197 -1.52 -26.02 -3.90
N VAL A 198 -1.65 -26.32 -5.20
CA VAL A 198 -1.21 -25.42 -6.29
C VAL A 198 -1.98 -24.09 -6.24
N GLN A 199 -3.30 -24.15 -6.06
CA GLN A 199 -4.14 -22.96 -5.91
C GLN A 199 -3.84 -22.18 -4.63
N TYR A 200 -3.47 -22.88 -3.55
CA TYR A 200 -3.11 -22.28 -2.28
C TYR A 200 -1.85 -21.42 -2.38
N ILE A 201 -0.84 -21.83 -3.17
CA ILE A 201 0.35 -21.00 -3.45
C ILE A 201 -0.06 -19.60 -3.92
N LEU A 202 -1.01 -19.52 -4.86
CA LEU A 202 -1.45 -18.26 -5.45
C LEU A 202 -2.18 -17.38 -4.43
N SER A 203 -3.09 -17.99 -3.67
CA SER A 203 -3.89 -17.29 -2.66
C SER A 203 -3.03 -16.79 -1.50
N ASP A 204 -2.10 -17.61 -1.01
CA ASP A 204 -1.15 -17.24 0.04
C ASP A 204 -0.21 -16.11 -0.44
N THR A 205 0.35 -16.24 -1.65
CA THR A 205 1.24 -15.21 -2.24
C THR A 205 0.53 -13.86 -2.37
N GLN A 206 -0.69 -13.86 -2.92
CA GLN A 206 -1.48 -12.62 -3.04
C GLN A 206 -1.82 -12.03 -1.67
N THR A 207 -2.18 -12.87 -0.70
CA THR A 207 -2.53 -12.44 0.66
C THR A 207 -1.33 -11.80 1.36
N ARG A 208 -0.14 -12.40 1.25
CA ARG A 208 1.11 -11.82 1.79
C ARG A 208 1.45 -10.49 1.13
N ALA A 209 1.34 -10.39 -0.21
CA ALA A 209 1.54 -9.13 -0.93
C ALA A 209 0.56 -8.05 -0.46
N ARG A 210 -0.72 -8.39 -0.28
CA ARG A 210 -1.74 -7.47 0.24
C ARG A 210 -1.44 -7.03 1.66
N SER A 211 -1.00 -7.95 2.53
CA SER A 211 -0.60 -7.63 3.90
C SER A 211 0.57 -6.65 3.95
N THR A 212 1.61 -6.88 3.15
CA THR A 212 2.75 -5.96 3.05
C THR A 212 2.31 -4.55 2.62
N ILE A 213 1.48 -4.44 1.58
CA ILE A 213 1.00 -3.14 1.11
C ILE A 213 0.08 -2.48 2.15
N LYS A 214 -0.83 -3.23 2.76
CA LYS A 214 -1.74 -2.71 3.79
C LYS A 214 -0.98 -2.08 4.96
N ASN A 215 0.04 -2.77 5.49
CA ASN A 215 0.85 -2.25 6.60
C ASN A 215 1.55 -0.94 6.22
N ILE A 216 2.07 -0.85 4.99
CA ILE A 216 2.71 0.38 4.48
C ILE A 216 1.66 1.49 4.26
N THR A 217 0.45 1.13 3.79
CA THR A 217 -0.65 2.08 3.61
C THR A 217 -1.14 2.65 4.95
N GLU A 218 -1.19 1.84 6.00
CA GLU A 218 -1.51 2.32 7.36
C GLU A 218 -0.52 3.39 7.81
N LEU A 219 0.79 3.15 7.64
CA LEU A 219 1.83 4.15 7.92
C LEU A 219 1.68 5.39 7.04
N TYR A 220 1.34 5.22 5.76
CA TYR A 220 1.15 6.34 4.84
C TYR A 220 0.06 7.30 5.33
N TYR A 221 -1.07 6.78 5.79
CA TYR A 221 -2.16 7.61 6.31
C TYR A 221 -1.82 8.21 7.67
N GLN A 222 -1.04 7.51 8.50
CA GLN A 222 -0.50 8.08 9.74
C GLN A 222 0.38 9.31 9.44
N VAL A 223 1.40 9.17 8.59
CA VAL A 223 2.30 10.26 8.19
C VAL A 223 1.55 11.41 7.51
N ARG A 224 0.52 11.10 6.72
CA ARG A 224 -0.36 12.11 6.13
C ARG A 224 -1.09 12.93 7.20
N SER A 225 -1.61 12.28 8.23
CA SER A 225 -2.34 12.95 9.31
C SER A 225 -1.41 13.83 10.16
N GLU A 226 -0.21 13.34 10.47
CA GLU A 226 0.83 14.10 11.18
C GLU A 226 1.27 15.33 10.36
N GLY A 227 1.50 15.14 9.06
CA GLY A 227 1.86 16.23 8.13
C GLY A 227 0.75 17.27 7.92
N ALA A 228 -0.52 16.87 7.96
CA ALA A 228 -1.65 17.80 7.96
C ALA A 228 -1.66 18.65 9.24
N GLY A 229 -1.36 18.05 10.39
CA GLY A 229 -1.19 18.77 11.66
C GLY A 229 -0.03 19.79 11.61
N ILE A 230 1.10 19.43 11.00
CA ILE A 230 2.25 20.33 10.82
C ILE A 230 1.93 21.45 9.83
N SER A 231 1.27 21.18 8.70
CA SER A 231 0.89 22.23 7.73
C SER A 231 -0.09 23.24 8.32
N VAL A 232 -1.03 22.80 9.16
CA VAL A 232 -1.91 23.70 9.91
C VAL A 232 -1.09 24.51 10.93
N THR A 233 -0.07 23.92 11.54
CA THR A 233 0.83 24.60 12.50
C THR A 233 1.79 25.58 11.80
N SER A 234 2.27 25.28 10.60
CA SER A 234 3.16 26.16 9.83
C SER A 234 2.39 27.33 9.22
N SER A 235 1.16 27.11 8.75
CA SER A 235 0.27 28.22 8.36
C SER A 235 -0.08 29.12 9.55
N LEU A 236 -0.06 28.59 10.78
CA LEU A 236 -0.17 29.38 12.01
C LEU A 236 1.12 30.15 12.34
N MET A 237 2.31 29.55 12.15
CA MET A 237 3.60 30.22 12.36
C MET A 237 3.89 31.30 11.30
N GLU A 238 3.53 31.07 10.03
CA GLU A 238 3.61 32.09 8.97
C GLU A 238 2.60 33.22 9.21
N MET A 239 1.44 32.91 9.80
CA MET A 239 0.55 33.95 10.31
C MET A 239 1.21 34.70 11.48
N GLU A 240 1.88 34.05 12.43
CA GLU A 240 2.57 34.73 13.55
C GLU A 240 3.77 35.60 13.11
N GLY A 241 4.37 35.31 11.96
CA GLY A 241 5.54 36.03 11.43
C GLY A 241 5.29 37.44 10.92
N GLU A 242 4.05 37.81 10.63
CA GLU A 242 3.61 39.19 10.34
C GLU A 242 2.20 39.42 10.91
N LEU A 243 2.05 39.51 12.23
CA LEU A 243 0.82 40.06 12.81
C LEU A 243 1.05 41.48 13.33
N GLY A 244 0.76 42.45 12.46
CA GLY A 244 0.27 43.73 12.94
C GLY A 244 -1.11 43.52 13.57
N VAL A 245 -1.36 44.15 14.72
CA VAL A 245 -2.66 44.13 15.45
C VAL A 245 -3.88 44.42 14.55
N ARG A 246 -3.67 45.13 13.43
CA ARG A 246 -4.71 45.41 12.41
C ARG A 246 -5.14 44.19 11.58
N ASP A 247 -4.30 43.18 11.37
CA ASP A 247 -4.63 41.99 10.54
C ASP A 247 -5.48 40.95 11.30
N LEU A 248 -5.35 40.87 12.63
CA LEU A 248 -6.22 40.05 13.49
C LEU A 248 -7.70 40.42 13.35
N LYS A 249 -7.99 41.73 13.21
CA LYS A 249 -9.35 42.24 13.03
C LYS A 249 -9.94 41.85 11.67
N ARG A 250 -9.14 41.94 10.61
CA ARG A 250 -9.55 41.63 9.22
C ARG A 250 -9.81 40.13 9.03
N ASN A 251 -9.13 39.27 9.79
CA ASN A 251 -9.23 37.81 9.69
C ASN A 251 -10.08 37.14 10.79
N SER A 252 -10.78 37.92 11.63
CA SER A 252 -11.66 37.42 12.71
C SER A 252 -12.63 36.32 12.27
N SER A 253 -13.19 36.43 11.06
CA SER A 253 -14.10 35.42 10.47
C SER A 253 -13.43 34.09 10.12
N GLN A 254 -12.12 34.08 9.90
CA GLN A 254 -11.34 32.87 9.62
C GLN A 254 -10.99 32.14 10.91
N TYR A 255 -10.51 32.88 11.93
CA TYR A 255 -10.26 32.34 13.26
C TYR A 255 -11.52 31.76 13.90
N ARG A 256 -12.66 32.44 13.71
CA ARG A 256 -13.96 31.94 14.19
C ARG A 256 -14.33 30.60 13.57
N ARG A 257 -14.24 30.48 12.24
CA ARG A 257 -14.54 29.24 11.52
C ARG A 257 -13.62 28.10 11.95
N TYR A 258 -12.35 28.41 12.23
CA TYR A 258 -11.41 27.43 12.75
C TYR A 258 -11.82 26.92 14.13
N LEU A 259 -12.10 27.82 15.08
CA LEU A 259 -12.51 27.45 16.43
C LEU A 259 -13.81 26.65 16.45
N GLU A 260 -14.82 27.08 15.67
CA GLU A 260 -16.07 26.34 15.49
C GLU A 260 -15.84 24.94 14.88
N GLY A 261 -14.79 24.75 14.06
CA GLY A 261 -14.44 23.47 13.44
C GLY A 261 -13.70 22.49 14.35
N ILE A 262 -12.95 22.97 15.34
CA ILE A 262 -12.15 22.11 16.23
C ILE A 262 -12.79 21.88 17.60
N ILE A 263 -13.66 22.79 18.07
CA ILE A 263 -14.16 22.77 19.45
C ILE A 263 -14.94 21.50 19.81
N GLY A 264 -15.57 20.84 18.84
CA GLY A 264 -16.27 19.57 19.07
C GLY A 264 -15.36 18.35 19.25
N ASP A 265 -14.05 18.49 19.04
CA ASP A 265 -13.05 17.46 19.26
C ASP A 265 -12.07 17.89 20.35
N SER A 266 -12.15 17.24 21.50
CA SER A 266 -11.40 17.63 22.70
C SER A 266 -9.89 17.57 22.49
N ALA A 267 -9.41 16.62 21.68
CA ALA A 267 -7.98 16.47 21.38
C ALA A 267 -7.44 17.62 20.52
N SER A 268 -8.25 18.13 19.58
CA SER A 268 -7.90 19.28 18.74
C SER A 268 -8.07 20.63 19.44
N PHE A 269 -9.11 20.74 20.28
CA PHE A 269 -9.47 21.97 20.99
C PHE A 269 -8.62 22.23 22.24
N VAL A 270 -8.38 21.21 23.07
CA VAL A 270 -7.71 21.35 24.36
C VAL A 270 -6.24 20.95 24.22
N ARG A 271 -5.41 21.91 23.81
CA ARG A 271 -3.96 21.70 23.65
C ARG A 271 -3.22 22.06 24.94
N GLN A 272 -2.45 21.11 25.48
CA GLN A 272 -1.76 21.26 26.76
C GLN A 272 -0.85 22.50 26.80
N ASN A 273 -0.10 22.76 25.73
CA ASN A 273 0.79 23.92 25.65
C ASN A 273 0.06 25.28 25.72
N LEU A 274 -1.18 25.38 25.20
CA LEU A 274 -1.99 26.62 25.32
C LEU A 274 -2.60 26.75 26.73
N VAL A 275 -2.98 25.62 27.31
CA VAL A 275 -3.46 25.54 28.70
C VAL A 275 -2.37 25.99 29.67
N ASP A 276 -1.13 25.57 29.44
CA ASP A 276 0.03 25.95 30.25
C ASP A 276 0.33 27.45 30.15
N ILE A 277 0.24 28.06 28.94
CA ILE A 277 0.40 29.52 28.76
C ILE A 277 -0.64 30.31 29.56
N VAL A 278 -1.90 29.86 29.56
CA VAL A 278 -2.96 30.50 30.35
C VAL A 278 -2.74 30.29 31.85
N ALA A 279 -2.21 29.14 32.25
CA ALA A 279 -1.84 28.84 33.64
C ALA A 279 -0.75 29.79 34.14
N ASP A 280 0.28 30.01 33.34
CA ASP A 280 1.39 30.91 33.65
C ASP A 280 0.91 32.37 33.76
N ALA A 281 -0.04 32.78 32.90
CA ALA A 281 -0.66 34.10 32.95
C ALA A 281 -1.64 34.28 34.13
N ASN A 282 -2.14 33.19 34.72
CA ASN A 282 -3.08 33.22 35.83
C ASN A 282 -2.69 32.24 36.96
N PRO A 283 -1.63 32.54 37.75
CA PRO A 283 -1.03 31.61 38.71
C PRO A 283 -1.95 31.21 39.87
N SER A 284 -3.01 31.98 40.13
CA SER A 284 -4.02 31.70 41.16
C SER A 284 -5.16 30.80 40.65
N GLY A 285 -5.18 30.49 39.35
CA GLY A 285 -6.18 29.63 38.72
C GLY A 285 -5.93 28.14 38.98
N ASN A 286 -6.99 27.37 39.20
CA ASN A 286 -6.89 25.92 39.27
C ASN A 286 -6.88 25.33 37.85
N LEU A 287 -5.71 24.89 37.41
CA LEU A 287 -5.48 24.34 36.07
C LEU A 287 -6.36 23.11 35.77
N GLY A 288 -6.59 22.26 36.77
CA GLY A 288 -7.44 21.08 36.65
C GLY A 288 -8.90 21.44 36.37
N TYR A 289 -9.46 22.44 37.05
CA TYR A 289 -10.82 22.92 36.78
C TYR A 289 -10.93 23.65 35.45
N PHE A 290 -9.90 24.38 35.03
CA PHE A 290 -9.86 25.04 33.73
C PHE A 290 -9.89 24.03 32.58
N GLN A 291 -9.01 23.02 32.63
CA GLN A 291 -8.96 21.96 31.63
C GLN A 291 -10.25 21.12 31.63
N ALA A 292 -10.79 20.80 32.81
CA ALA A 292 -12.09 20.12 32.94
C ALA A 292 -13.23 20.92 32.30
N THR A 293 -13.23 22.25 32.45
CA THR A 293 -14.22 23.14 31.84
C THR A 293 -14.11 23.14 30.32
N LEU A 294 -12.88 23.20 29.77
CA LEU A 294 -12.66 23.14 28.32
C LEU A 294 -13.09 21.79 27.72
N ASN A 295 -12.76 20.69 28.39
CA ASN A 295 -13.18 19.35 27.99
C ASN A 295 -14.71 19.20 28.05
N TYR A 296 -15.35 19.74 29.09
CA TYR A 296 -16.80 19.75 29.21
C TYR A 296 -17.46 20.53 28.07
N LEU A 297 -16.98 21.75 27.79
CA LEU A 297 -17.46 22.56 26.66
C LEU A 297 -17.34 21.83 25.33
N SER A 298 -16.20 21.18 25.09
CA SER A 298 -15.98 20.40 23.87
C SER A 298 -16.97 19.24 23.72
N SER A 299 -17.19 18.49 24.80
CA SER A 299 -18.08 17.33 24.80
C SER A 299 -19.55 17.64 24.49
N ILE A 300 -20.00 18.86 24.80
CA ILE A 300 -21.41 19.28 24.63
C ILE A 300 -21.63 20.23 23.45
N TYR A 301 -20.57 20.75 22.82
CA TYR A 301 -20.67 21.81 21.81
C TYR A 301 -21.53 21.44 20.60
N ASN A 302 -21.40 20.20 20.12
CA ASN A 302 -22.16 19.69 18.97
C ASN A 302 -23.58 19.21 19.33
N SER A 303 -23.98 19.30 20.60
CA SER A 303 -25.31 18.89 21.03
C SER A 303 -26.38 19.86 20.49
N PRO A 304 -27.38 19.39 19.73
CA PRO A 304 -28.43 20.25 19.18
C PRO A 304 -29.34 20.88 20.25
N LYS A 305 -29.25 20.40 21.50
CA LYS A 305 -30.00 20.92 22.66
C LYS A 305 -29.28 22.07 23.36
N GLU A 306 -28.00 22.30 23.10
CA GLU A 306 -27.15 23.23 23.85
C GLU A 306 -26.79 24.50 23.04
N LYS A 307 -27.78 25.12 22.40
CA LYS A 307 -27.58 26.36 21.61
C LYS A 307 -26.94 27.49 22.42
N LYS A 308 -27.14 27.51 23.74
CA LYS A 308 -26.54 28.50 24.66
C LYS A 308 -25.02 28.37 24.76
N ILE A 309 -24.46 27.16 24.63
CA ILE A 309 -23.01 26.93 24.67
C ILE A 309 -22.35 27.43 23.39
N GLN A 310 -22.97 27.16 22.24
CA GLN A 310 -22.50 27.70 20.95
C GLN A 310 -22.51 29.22 20.96
N GLU A 311 -23.57 29.83 21.51
CA GLU A 311 -23.67 31.27 21.69
C GLU A 311 -22.63 31.83 22.68
N PHE A 312 -22.39 31.14 23.80
CA PHE A 312 -21.37 31.52 24.78
C PHE A 312 -19.97 31.54 24.14
N VAL A 313 -19.57 30.48 23.43
CA VAL A 313 -18.26 30.40 22.76
C VAL A 313 -18.12 31.52 21.73
N LYS A 314 -19.15 31.75 20.93
CA LYS A 314 -19.17 32.83 19.95
C LYS A 314 -18.97 34.21 20.60
N ARG A 315 -19.72 34.51 21.66
CA ARG A 315 -19.63 35.80 22.37
C ARG A 315 -18.27 35.99 23.03
N THR A 316 -17.70 34.94 23.60
CA THR A 316 -16.36 34.97 24.21
C THR A 316 -15.30 35.28 23.16
N LEU A 317 -15.36 34.63 21.99
CA LEU A 317 -14.46 34.90 20.88
C LEU A 317 -14.59 36.35 20.36
N ASP A 318 -15.83 36.81 20.15
CA ASP A 318 -16.11 38.17 19.71
C ASP A 318 -15.57 39.20 20.71
N PHE A 319 -15.72 38.94 22.02
CA PHE A 319 -15.16 39.77 23.09
C PHE A 319 -13.63 39.75 23.12
N SER A 320 -13.00 38.59 22.97
CA SER A 320 -11.54 38.48 22.90
C SER A 320 -10.95 39.29 21.74
N PHE A 321 -11.61 39.33 20.59
CA PHE A 321 -11.19 40.19 19.47
C PHE A 321 -11.37 41.68 19.75
N GLN A 322 -12.33 42.07 20.59
CA GLN A 322 -12.49 43.47 21.02
C GLN A 322 -11.38 43.92 21.97
N LEU A 323 -10.84 43.01 22.80
CA LEU A 323 -9.75 43.31 23.74
C LEU A 323 -8.38 43.53 23.07
N ILE A 324 -8.23 43.13 21.81
CA ILE A 324 -7.00 43.28 21.01
C ILE A 324 -6.98 44.66 20.28
N THR A 325 -8.04 45.47 20.42
CA THR A 325 -8.20 46.82 19.83
C THR A 325 -7.86 47.93 20.81
#